data_AF-A0A4Q6A886-F1
#
_entry.id   AF-A0A4Q6A886-F1
#
_cell.length_a   1.000
_cell.length_b   1.000
_cell.length_c   1.000
_cell.angle_alpha   90.00
_cell.angle_beta   90.00
_cell.angle_gamma   90.00
#
_symmetry.space_group_name_H-M   'P 1'
#
loop_
_entity.id
_entity.type
_entity.pdbx_description
1 polymer ?
#
loop_
_entity_poly.entity_id
_entity_poly.type
_entity_poly.pdbx_seq_one_letter_code
_entity_poly.pdbx_strand_id
1 'polypeptide(L)'
;MKIEIVSGSPRQNSTTHRVALFLQNLLSEKTDHEVSMLEVRNYPLQMLQKVFTSVADAPEEFRELAERMFAADAFIIVTPEYNGSYSPAMQNMFDHFPKQHHKVFGLVTASPGALGGMRAAMQLQQFVMALFGVPSPYMLITPQVDKKFDAEGNLVDPGFQKSVDVFVNE
;
A
#
# COMPACT_ATOMS: atom_id res chain seq x y z
N MET A 1 3.58 -4.24 -16.28
CA MET A 1 3.50 -3.00 -15.49
C MET A 1 4.49 -3.09 -14.35
N LYS A 2 4.98 -1.96 -13.88
CA LYS A 2 5.70 -1.81 -12.61
C LYS A 2 4.70 -1.51 -11.51
N ILE A 3 4.52 -2.47 -10.60
CA ILE A 3 3.57 -2.36 -9.49
C ILE A 3 4.37 -2.19 -8.20
N GLU A 4 4.14 -1.09 -7.51
CA GLU A 4 4.72 -0.85 -6.19
C GLU A 4 3.66 -1.10 -5.10
N ILE A 5 3.90 -2.12 -4.29
CA ILE A 5 3.12 -2.38 -3.07
C ILE A 5 3.66 -1.47 -1.97
N VAL A 6 2.86 -0.52 -1.48
CA VAL A 6 3.25 0.36 -0.38
C VAL A 6 2.79 -0.23 0.94
N SER A 7 3.71 -0.87 1.66
CA SER A 7 3.51 -1.33 3.04
C SER A 7 3.50 -0.14 3.98
N GLY A 8 2.29 0.31 4.32
CA GLY A 8 2.01 1.60 4.93
C GLY A 8 2.16 1.66 6.45
N SER A 9 2.57 0.60 7.14
CA SER A 9 2.79 0.66 8.59
C SER A 9 4.26 0.95 8.91
N PRO A 10 4.57 1.97 9.75
CA PRO A 10 5.94 2.25 10.16
C PRO A 10 6.44 1.32 11.28
N ARG A 11 5.61 0.41 11.80
CA ARG A 11 5.95 -0.46 12.95
C ARG A 11 6.79 -1.66 12.49
N GLN A 12 7.84 -1.98 13.25
CA GLN A 12 8.70 -3.13 12.93
C GLN A 12 7.95 -4.47 12.90
N ASN A 13 7.02 -4.69 13.84
CA ASN A 13 6.23 -5.92 13.90
C ASN A 13 4.81 -5.70 13.38
N SER A 14 4.68 -5.04 12.22
CA SER A 14 3.36 -4.75 11.64
C SER A 14 2.67 -6.02 11.15
N THR A 15 1.49 -6.34 11.69
CA THR A 15 0.66 -7.43 11.16
C THR A 15 0.03 -7.07 9.82
N THR A 16 -0.15 -5.78 9.51
CA THR A 16 -0.58 -5.30 8.19
C THR A 16 0.42 -5.67 7.09
N HIS A 17 1.72 -5.72 7.42
CA HIS A 17 2.75 -6.06 6.44
C HIS A 17 2.58 -7.48 5.85
N ARG A 18 1.96 -8.40 6.60
CA ARG A 18 1.76 -9.79 6.20
C ARG A 18 0.90 -9.92 4.94
N VAL A 19 -0.16 -9.10 4.80
CA VAL A 19 -0.97 -9.10 3.57
C VAL A 19 -0.22 -8.42 2.41
N ALA A 20 0.70 -7.48 2.67
CA ALA A 20 1.56 -6.92 1.63
C ALA A 20 2.53 -7.98 1.07
N LEU A 21 3.17 -8.76 1.95
CA LEU A 21 4.02 -9.90 1.56
C LEU A 21 3.25 -10.94 0.74
N PHE A 22 2.05 -11.30 1.22
CA PHE A 22 1.18 -12.22 0.49
C PHE A 22 0.87 -11.73 -0.92
N LEU A 23 0.45 -10.46 -1.08
CA LEU A 23 0.13 -9.89 -2.39
C LEU A 23 1.36 -9.79 -3.29
N GLN A 24 2.53 -9.47 -2.73
CA GLN A 24 3.79 -9.46 -3.48
C GLN A 24 4.09 -10.85 -4.05
N ASN A 25 4.06 -11.88 -3.20
CA ASN A 25 4.34 -13.26 -3.61
C ASN A 25 3.33 -13.74 -4.65
N LEU A 26 2.04 -13.53 -4.39
CA LEU A 26 0.96 -13.94 -5.28
C LEU A 26 1.07 -13.30 -6.66
N LEU A 27 1.23 -11.97 -6.72
CA LEU A 27 1.29 -11.27 -8.00
C LEU A 27 2.58 -11.57 -8.77
N SER A 28 3.70 -11.75 -8.06
CA SER A 28 4.97 -12.15 -8.68
C SER A 28 4.91 -13.56 -9.26
N GLU A 29 4.13 -14.46 -8.65
CA GLU A 29 3.96 -15.84 -9.15
C GLU A 29 2.92 -15.92 -10.29
N LYS A 30 1.83 -15.16 -10.19
CA LYS A 30 0.67 -15.29 -11.10
C LYS A 30 0.71 -14.38 -12.32
N THR A 31 1.61 -13.40 -12.36
CA THR A 31 1.64 -12.40 -13.43
C THR A 31 3.06 -12.14 -13.91
N ASP A 32 3.21 -11.64 -15.14
CA ASP A 32 4.49 -11.18 -15.69
C ASP A 32 4.78 -9.71 -15.32
N HIS A 33 4.14 -9.17 -14.27
CA HIS A 33 4.38 -7.80 -13.82
C HIS A 33 5.65 -7.70 -12.97
N GLU A 34 6.31 -6.53 -13.01
CA GLU A 34 7.43 -6.23 -12.12
C GLU A 34 6.83 -5.75 -10.78
N VAL A 35 6.77 -6.64 -9.80
CA VAL A 35 6.14 -6.37 -8.50
C VAL A 35 7.20 -6.15 -7.43
N SER A 36 7.23 -4.92 -6.91
CA SER A 36 8.16 -4.50 -5.87
C SER A 36 7.40 -3.98 -4.65
N MET A 37 8.11 -3.81 -3.54
CA MET A 37 7.52 -3.32 -2.29
C MET A 37 8.29 -2.12 -1.74
N LEU A 38 7.56 -1.05 -1.44
CA LEU A 38 8.03 0.12 -0.72
C LEU A 38 7.51 0.04 0.72
N GLU A 39 8.42 -0.08 1.68
CA GLU A 39 8.04 -0.05 3.09
C GLU A 39 8.27 1.32 3.69
N VAL A 40 7.21 1.97 4.17
CA VAL A 40 7.32 3.34 4.74
C VAL A 40 8.30 3.42 5.91
N ARG A 41 8.55 2.30 6.61
CA ARG A 41 9.51 2.23 7.72
C ARG A 41 10.97 2.37 7.27
N ASN A 42 11.27 2.02 6.01
CA ASN A 42 12.63 2.04 5.46
C ASN A 42 12.99 3.44 4.93
N TYR A 43 12.00 4.33 4.80
CA TYR A 43 12.17 5.68 4.30
C TYR A 43 11.75 6.67 5.40
N PRO A 44 12.68 7.09 6.28
CA PRO A 44 12.39 7.99 7.39
C PRO A 44 12.21 9.45 6.91
N LEU A 45 11.18 9.67 6.08
CA LEU A 45 10.79 10.98 5.59
C LEU A 45 10.43 11.87 6.77
N GLN A 46 11.03 13.07 6.81
CA GLN A 46 10.64 14.09 7.77
C GLN A 46 9.19 14.52 7.52
N MET A 47 8.58 15.21 8.48
CA MET A 47 7.26 15.82 8.24
C MET A 47 7.34 16.75 7.03
N LEU A 48 6.34 16.68 6.16
CA LEU A 48 6.31 17.41 4.90
C LEU A 48 6.70 18.90 5.06
N GLN A 49 7.83 19.27 4.47
CA GLN A 49 8.26 20.67 4.28
C GLN A 49 8.40 21.01 2.79
N LYS A 50 8.68 20.00 1.96
CA LYS A 50 8.88 20.14 0.52
C LYS A 50 8.36 18.89 -0.19
N VAL A 51 7.77 19.10 -1.35
CA VAL A 51 7.38 18.02 -2.28
C VAL A 51 8.49 17.75 -3.30
N PHE A 52 8.58 16.52 -3.76
CA PHE A 52 9.48 16.09 -4.84
C PHE A 52 8.66 15.94 -6.11
N THR A 53 9.00 16.71 -7.13
CA THR A 53 8.29 16.73 -8.43
C THR A 53 9.07 16.04 -9.55
N SER A 54 10.31 15.67 -9.28
CA SER A 54 11.16 14.88 -10.16
C SER A 54 12.20 14.12 -9.34
N VAL A 55 12.86 13.14 -9.95
CA VAL A 55 13.96 12.39 -9.31
C VAL A 55 15.10 13.33 -8.87
N ALA A 56 15.38 14.37 -9.66
CA ALA A 56 16.45 15.33 -9.37
C ALA A 56 16.11 16.27 -8.19
N ASP A 57 14.82 16.46 -7.89
CA ASP A 57 14.36 17.33 -6.80
C ASP A 57 14.43 16.65 -5.42
N ALA A 58 14.52 15.32 -5.39
CA ALA A 58 14.58 14.52 -4.18
C ALA A 58 15.99 14.54 -3.55
N PRO A 59 16.11 14.58 -2.22
CA PRO A 59 17.38 14.38 -1.52
C PRO A 59 18.08 13.10 -1.95
N GLU A 60 19.42 13.09 -1.86
CA GLU A 60 20.26 11.95 -2.22
C GLU A 60 19.77 10.65 -1.56
N GLU A 61 19.47 10.70 -0.26
CA GLU A 61 19.01 9.52 0.49
C GLU A 61 17.64 8.98 0.05
N PHE A 62 16.87 9.75 -0.72
CA PHE A 62 15.54 9.37 -1.21
C PHE A 62 15.47 9.28 -2.74
N ARG A 63 16.62 9.28 -3.45
CA ARG A 63 16.62 9.19 -4.91
C ARG A 63 16.06 7.86 -5.42
N GLU A 64 16.44 6.74 -4.80
CA GLU A 64 15.90 5.41 -5.14
C GLU A 64 14.38 5.35 -4.94
N LEU A 65 13.88 5.90 -3.82
CA LEU A 65 12.44 6.04 -3.58
C LEU A 65 11.77 6.88 -4.68
N ALA A 66 12.36 8.02 -5.05
CA ALA A 66 11.82 8.88 -6.07
C ALA A 66 11.75 8.19 -7.44
N GLU A 67 12.82 7.51 -7.85
CA GLU A 67 12.85 6.73 -9.09
C GLU A 67 11.71 5.72 -9.14
N ARG A 68 11.49 4.98 -8.05
CA ARG A 68 10.42 3.98 -7.96
C ARG A 68 9.03 4.60 -7.96
N MET A 69 8.81 5.64 -7.17
CA MET A 69 7.53 6.38 -7.11
C MET A 69 7.16 6.96 -8.48
N PHE A 70 8.11 7.54 -9.21
CA PHE A 70 7.85 8.09 -10.54
C PHE A 70 7.68 7.01 -11.60
N ALA A 71 8.49 5.94 -11.56
CA ALA A 71 8.47 4.87 -12.56
C ALA A 71 7.31 3.86 -12.40
N ALA A 72 6.68 3.78 -11.23
CA ALA A 72 5.55 2.87 -11.01
C ALA A 72 4.38 3.18 -11.96
N ASP A 73 3.83 2.16 -12.60
CA ASP A 73 2.60 2.27 -13.41
C ASP A 73 1.35 2.21 -12.53
N ALA A 74 1.43 1.45 -11.43
CA ALA A 74 0.35 1.25 -10.48
C ALA A 74 0.89 1.07 -9.06
N PHE A 75 0.02 1.32 -8.09
CA PHE A 75 0.30 1.10 -6.67
C PHE A 75 -0.71 0.15 -6.06
N ILE A 76 -0.28 -0.63 -5.06
CA ILE A 76 -1.19 -1.27 -4.11
C ILE A 76 -0.85 -0.71 -2.74
N ILE A 77 -1.74 0.11 -2.18
CA ILE A 77 -1.50 0.72 -0.86
C ILE A 77 -2.07 -0.17 0.23
N VAL A 78 -1.23 -0.57 1.17
CA VAL A 78 -1.58 -1.49 2.25
C VAL A 78 -1.40 -0.77 3.58
N THR A 79 -2.49 -0.37 4.23
CA THR A 79 -2.41 0.45 5.46
C THR A 79 -3.10 -0.20 6.66
N PRO A 80 -2.55 -0.02 7.88
CA PRO A 80 -3.34 -0.22 9.09
C PRO A 80 -4.42 0.87 9.20
N GLU A 81 -5.36 0.68 10.12
CA GLU A 81 -6.24 1.75 10.60
C GLU A 81 -5.73 2.29 11.94
N TYR A 82 -5.34 3.56 11.97
CA TYR A 82 -4.98 4.30 13.18
C TYR A 82 -6.04 5.36 13.45
N ASN A 83 -6.74 5.24 14.59
CA ASN A 83 -7.80 6.17 15.02
C ASN A 83 -8.85 6.43 13.93
N GLY A 84 -9.20 5.41 13.15
CA GLY A 84 -10.20 5.51 12.08
C GLY A 84 -9.67 6.02 10.75
N SER A 85 -8.37 6.30 10.60
CA SER A 85 -7.75 6.72 9.34
C SER A 85 -6.62 5.78 8.92
N TYR A 86 -6.10 5.97 7.71
CA TYR A 86 -4.89 5.31 7.26
C TYR A 86 -3.66 5.81 8.05
N SER A 87 -2.52 5.16 7.87
CA SER A 87 -1.33 5.51 8.64
C SER A 87 -0.78 6.88 8.24
N PRO A 88 -0.32 7.70 9.22
CA PRO A 88 0.30 8.99 8.93
C PRO A 88 1.62 8.85 8.17
N ALA A 89 2.34 7.72 8.32
CA ALA A 89 3.58 7.48 7.58
C ALA A 89 3.31 7.24 6.08
N MET A 90 2.24 6.51 5.77
CA MET A 90 1.81 6.30 4.38
C MET A 90 1.34 7.60 3.75
N GLN A 91 0.56 8.41 4.50
CA GLN A 91 0.19 9.75 4.04
C GLN A 91 1.43 10.61 3.78
N ASN A 92 2.35 10.67 4.73
CA ASN A 92 3.56 11.49 4.62
C ASN A 92 4.41 11.08 3.40
N MET A 93 4.50 9.79 3.08
CA MET A 93 5.20 9.33 1.88
C MET A 93 4.54 9.88 0.61
N PHE A 94 3.23 9.69 0.44
CA PHE A 94 2.53 10.17 -0.77
C PHE A 94 2.41 11.70 -0.83
N ASP A 95 2.38 12.40 0.31
CA ASP A 95 2.39 13.85 0.36
C ASP A 95 3.74 14.43 -0.15
N HIS A 96 4.85 13.73 0.04
CA HIS A 96 6.14 14.11 -0.58
C HIS A 96 6.19 13.86 -2.08
N PHE A 97 5.39 12.93 -2.60
CA PHE A 97 5.29 12.61 -4.03
C PHE A 97 3.88 12.91 -4.55
N PRO A 98 3.48 14.20 -4.56
CA PRO A 98 2.13 14.57 -4.93
C PRO A 98 1.86 14.21 -6.39
N LYS A 99 0.59 13.98 -6.72
CA LYS A 99 0.08 13.79 -8.08
C LYS A 99 0.60 12.51 -8.77
N GLN A 100 -0.08 11.41 -8.51
CA GLN A 100 0.07 10.13 -9.17
C GLN A 100 -0.91 10.02 -10.37
N HIS A 101 -0.79 10.97 -11.30
CA HIS A 101 -1.72 11.16 -12.40
C HIS A 101 -1.98 9.88 -13.20
N HIS A 102 -3.25 9.48 -13.26
CA HIS A 102 -3.76 8.35 -14.04
C HIS A 102 -3.18 6.99 -13.66
N LYS A 103 -2.42 6.89 -12.56
CA LYS A 103 -1.94 5.61 -12.04
C LYS A 103 -3.07 4.89 -11.30
N VAL A 104 -3.14 3.57 -11.46
CA VAL A 104 -4.16 2.74 -10.82
C VAL A 104 -3.73 2.40 -9.39
N PHE A 105 -4.68 2.37 -8.46
CA PHE A 105 -4.46 2.06 -7.05
C PHE A 105 -5.34 0.91 -6.55
N GLY A 106 -4.72 -0.21 -6.18
CA GLY A 106 -5.35 -1.21 -5.32
C GLY A 106 -5.36 -0.73 -3.87
N LEU A 107 -6.51 -0.79 -3.20
CA LEU A 107 -6.66 -0.30 -1.83
C LEU A 107 -6.83 -1.46 -0.85
N VAL A 108 -5.90 -1.59 0.09
CA VAL A 108 -5.89 -2.66 1.09
C VAL A 108 -5.82 -2.06 2.48
N THR A 109 -6.74 -2.48 3.35
CA THR A 109 -6.66 -2.19 4.77
C THR A 109 -6.55 -3.47 5.57
N ALA A 110 -5.81 -3.42 6.66
CA ALA A 110 -5.68 -4.57 7.54
C ALA A 110 -5.67 -4.16 9.01
N SER A 111 -6.33 -4.97 9.83
CA SER A 111 -6.39 -4.78 11.27
C SER A 111 -6.50 -6.13 11.98
N PRO A 112 -5.92 -6.30 13.17
CA PRO A 112 -6.25 -7.44 14.03
C PRO A 112 -7.71 -7.37 14.53
N GLY A 113 -8.35 -6.20 14.47
CA GLY A 113 -9.76 -6.03 14.80
C GLY A 113 -10.72 -6.58 13.74
N ALA A 114 -11.96 -6.82 14.16
CA ALA A 114 -13.00 -7.45 13.33
C ALA A 114 -13.48 -6.60 12.14
N LEU A 115 -13.20 -5.29 12.12
CA LEU A 115 -13.65 -4.38 11.06
C LEU A 115 -12.60 -4.16 9.95
N GLY A 116 -11.40 -4.72 10.07
CA GLY A 116 -10.38 -4.73 9.02
C GLY A 116 -9.86 -3.37 8.55
N GLY A 117 -10.20 -2.28 9.23
CA GLY A 117 -9.83 -0.93 8.81
C GLY A 117 -10.79 -0.31 7.79
N MET A 118 -12.07 -0.67 7.83
CA MET A 118 -13.06 -0.17 6.86
C MET A 118 -13.18 1.36 6.79
N ARG A 119 -12.91 2.10 7.89
CA ARG A 119 -12.98 3.58 7.86
C ARG A 119 -11.77 4.17 7.14
N ALA A 120 -10.59 3.58 7.34
CA ALA A 120 -9.41 3.91 6.55
C ALA A 120 -9.65 3.62 5.06
N ALA A 121 -10.32 2.51 4.72
CA ALA A 121 -10.58 2.13 3.32
C ALA A 121 -11.44 3.17 2.58
N MET A 122 -12.48 3.69 3.23
CA MET A 122 -13.30 4.77 2.68
C MET A 122 -12.50 6.06 2.44
N GLN A 123 -11.59 6.39 3.37
CA GLN A 123 -10.72 7.56 3.21
C GLN A 123 -9.68 7.38 2.12
N LEU A 124 -9.18 6.16 1.89
CA LEU A 124 -8.21 5.88 0.82
C LEU A 124 -8.76 6.21 -0.56
N GLN A 125 -10.04 5.97 -0.83
CA GLN A 125 -10.64 6.35 -2.11
C GLN A 125 -10.52 7.85 -2.36
N GLN A 126 -10.86 8.68 -1.36
CA GLN A 126 -10.74 10.13 -1.46
C GLN A 126 -9.28 10.56 -1.57
N PHE A 127 -8.39 9.92 -0.81
CA PHE A 127 -6.96 10.21 -0.85
C PHE A 127 -6.36 9.96 -2.23
N VAL A 128 -6.65 8.80 -2.84
CA VAL A 128 -6.18 8.47 -4.19
C VAL A 128 -6.74 9.43 -5.24
N MET A 129 -8.02 9.79 -5.15
CA MET A 129 -8.59 10.81 -6.05
C MET A 129 -7.89 12.17 -5.89
N ALA A 130 -7.52 12.57 -4.67
CA ALA A 130 -6.75 13.79 -4.42
C ALA A 130 -5.33 13.72 -4.98
N LEU A 131 -4.77 12.52 -5.12
CA LEU A 131 -3.52 12.26 -5.84
C LEU A 131 -3.70 12.21 -7.36
N PHE A 132 -4.90 12.44 -7.91
CA PHE A 132 -5.22 12.25 -9.34
C PHE A 132 -5.01 10.81 -9.84
N GLY A 133 -5.00 9.84 -8.92
CA GLY A 133 -4.96 8.42 -9.24
C GLY A 133 -6.36 7.87 -9.50
N VAL A 134 -6.41 6.63 -9.98
CA VAL A 134 -7.64 5.87 -10.24
C VAL A 134 -7.76 4.77 -9.18
N PRO A 135 -8.60 4.93 -8.14
CA PRO A 135 -8.78 3.90 -7.13
C PRO A 135 -9.59 2.73 -7.70
N SER A 136 -9.13 1.50 -7.45
CA SER A 136 -9.93 0.30 -7.70
C SER A 136 -11.22 0.35 -6.86
N PRO A 137 -12.39 0.05 -7.44
CA PRO A 137 -13.65 0.03 -6.72
C PRO A 137 -13.74 -1.14 -5.73
N TYR A 138 -13.03 -2.24 -6.00
CA TYR A 138 -12.91 -3.37 -5.08
C TYR A 138 -11.72 -3.18 -4.15
N MET A 139 -12.02 -2.96 -2.86
CA MET A 139 -11.01 -2.82 -1.81
C MET A 139 -10.86 -4.12 -1.04
N LEU A 140 -9.62 -4.49 -0.69
CA LEU A 140 -9.36 -5.63 0.18
C LEU A 140 -9.33 -5.21 1.64
N ILE A 141 -10.49 -5.28 2.30
CA ILE A 141 -10.61 -5.02 3.74
C ILE A 141 -10.28 -6.32 4.50
N THR A 142 -9.25 -6.29 5.34
CA THR A 142 -8.65 -7.49 5.95
C THR A 142 -8.82 -7.49 7.48
N PRO A 143 -9.97 -7.97 8.00
CA PRO A 143 -10.21 -8.10 9.44
C PRO A 143 -9.43 -9.27 10.04
N GLN A 144 -9.03 -9.18 11.30
CA GLN A 144 -8.26 -10.23 11.98
C GLN A 144 -7.06 -10.70 11.15
N VAL A 145 -6.29 -9.76 10.60
CA VAL A 145 -5.20 -10.03 9.64
C VAL A 145 -4.19 -11.06 10.18
N ASP A 146 -3.93 -11.04 11.48
CA ASP A 146 -3.04 -11.96 12.19
C ASP A 146 -3.53 -13.41 12.20
N LYS A 147 -4.82 -13.64 11.95
CA LYS A 147 -5.45 -14.97 11.80
C LYS A 147 -5.62 -15.39 10.35
N LYS A 148 -5.41 -14.48 9.40
CA LYS A 148 -5.53 -14.73 7.95
C LYS A 148 -4.18 -14.99 7.32
N PHE A 149 -3.14 -14.26 7.76
CA PHE A 149 -1.80 -14.36 7.23
C PHE A 149 -0.79 -14.62 8.35
N ASP A 150 0.12 -15.56 8.14
CA ASP A 150 1.26 -15.79 9.02
C ASP A 150 2.34 -14.71 8.87
N ALA A 151 3.44 -14.82 9.61
CA ALA A 151 4.48 -13.78 9.62
C ALA A 151 5.24 -13.70 8.29
N GLU A 152 5.27 -14.80 7.55
CA GLU A 152 5.93 -14.98 6.25
C GLU A 152 5.04 -14.52 5.08
N GLY A 153 3.77 -14.18 5.35
CA GLY A 153 2.83 -13.72 4.34
C GLY A 153 2.13 -14.85 3.61
N ASN A 154 2.02 -16.05 4.20
CA ASN A 154 1.18 -17.12 3.66
C ASN A 154 -0.25 -16.98 4.15
N LEU A 155 -1.21 -17.25 3.27
CA LEU A 155 -2.62 -17.31 3.64
C LEU A 155 -2.90 -18.59 4.44
N VAL A 156 -3.29 -18.43 5.71
CA VAL A 156 -3.62 -19.53 6.63
C VAL A 156 -5.12 -19.70 6.87
N ASP A 157 -5.93 -18.74 6.41
CA ASP A 157 -7.40 -18.83 6.37
C ASP A 157 -7.88 -18.95 4.91
N PRO A 158 -8.12 -20.18 4.42
CA PRO A 158 -8.58 -20.40 3.05
C PRO A 158 -9.91 -19.72 2.73
N GLY A 159 -10.73 -19.44 3.75
CA GLY A 159 -12.00 -18.74 3.57
C GLY A 159 -11.83 -17.31 3.05
N PHE A 160 -10.65 -16.72 3.21
CA PHE A 160 -10.35 -15.37 2.73
C PHE A 160 -9.87 -15.31 1.27
N GLN A 161 -9.52 -16.47 0.66
CA GLN A 161 -9.00 -16.53 -0.71
C GLN A 161 -9.97 -15.90 -1.73
N LYS A 162 -11.28 -16.09 -1.56
CA LYS A 162 -12.28 -15.50 -2.46
C LYS A 162 -12.20 -13.96 -2.50
N SER A 163 -11.96 -13.32 -1.35
CA SER A 163 -11.83 -11.86 -1.28
C SER A 163 -10.56 -11.38 -1.97
N VAL A 164 -9.46 -12.15 -1.83
CA VAL A 164 -8.20 -11.91 -2.54
C VAL A 164 -8.42 -12.03 -4.04
N ASP A 165 -9.04 -13.10 -4.51
CA ASP A 165 -9.23 -13.37 -5.93
C ASP A 165 -10.06 -12.28 -6.60
N VAL A 166 -11.11 -11.80 -5.93
CA VAL A 166 -11.91 -10.66 -6.44
C VAL A 166 -11.05 -9.39 -6.52
N PHE A 167 -10.22 -9.12 -5.51
CA PHE A 167 -9.37 -7.93 -5.48
C PHE A 167 -8.29 -7.93 -6.57
N VAL A 168 -7.62 -9.06 -6.81
CA VAL A 168 -6.48 -9.11 -7.75
C VAL A 168 -6.89 -9.22 -9.22
N ASN A 169 -8.15 -9.61 -9.51
CA ASN A 169 -8.67 -9.72 -10.87
C ASN A 169 -9.42 -8.46 -11.35
N GLU A 170 -9.66 -7.49 -10.45
CA GLU A 170 -10.20 -6.16 -10.78
C GLU A 170 -9.12 -5.25 -11.36
#